data_AF-W7KV44-F1
#
_entry.id   AF-W7KV44-F1
#
_cell.length_a   1.000
_cell.length_b   1.000
_cell.length_c   1.000
_cell.angle_alpha   90.00
_cell.angle_beta   90.00
_cell.angle_gamma   90.00
#
_symmetry.space_group_name_H-M   'P 1'
#
loop_
_entity.id
_entity.type
_entity.pdbx_description
1 polymer ?
#
loop_
_entity_poly.entity_id
_entity_poly.type
_entity_poly.pdbx_seq_one_letter_code
_entity_poly.pdbx_strand_id
1 'polypeptide(L)'
;MDWERLGEKFYSYDEEVKDAVYFVLKSSEREDRQSNVISFFTGVGRALDKLDAEWIKRFASECDDYPPICEGIARGIAGLTSLSHDRVDALLSSRTSAMFVLSKVDLSNPSLKDLVLGAIDRIKDERNLGEVGRNFGQNFHKALKEVREKVGVLLSNPSFAYEFLKVVNFSYFSDIYNFSGEVNEVLGERILELTDFQRRKLLQKSDRWLGAGVGKVFDSLPFELRKVVVEKFSNDKEFALGLIRSLDLNSLSDEELQAVVSSCLKDSDLSFFLGNSLGRNFPSLNEDLKSLAEELSSKSVDVARGLGNGFSILFTRFFDFYFSRDVSEEDEVRVMQIALNNKSVAKEMLRNMNFLAVRRKDLLLKLILEHVEFVDDFLKAVGRRIGEFEVEDVFKLRGHLRVIGRLYCENFPSLSPEKRRKVLEKLNDPEFYQGFVECNRLS
;
A
#
# COMPACT_ATOMS: atom_id res chain seq x y z
N MET A 1 -18.11 -13.94 32.74
CA MET A 1 -19.13 -14.89 32.29
C MET A 1 -18.52 -15.68 31.15
N ASP A 2 -18.62 -17.01 31.16
CA ASP A 2 -18.08 -17.86 30.10
C ASP A 2 -19.10 -17.91 28.94
N TRP A 3 -18.99 -16.94 28.03
CA TRP A 3 -19.92 -16.78 26.92
C TRP A 3 -19.89 -17.96 25.97
N GLU A 4 -18.73 -18.55 25.74
CA GLU A 4 -18.57 -19.73 24.90
C GLU A 4 -19.35 -20.93 25.44
N ARG A 5 -19.21 -21.23 26.74
CA ARG A 5 -19.97 -22.32 27.36
C ARG A 5 -21.48 -22.08 27.36
N LEU A 6 -21.92 -20.82 27.42
CA LEU A 6 -23.34 -20.47 27.26
C LEU A 6 -23.81 -20.73 25.82
N GLY A 7 -23.02 -20.32 24.83
CA GLY A 7 -23.29 -20.59 23.42
C GLY A 7 -23.38 -22.08 23.10
N GLU A 8 -22.49 -22.91 23.66
CA GLU A 8 -22.53 -24.37 23.49
C GLU A 8 -23.83 -25.01 24.00
N LYS A 9 -24.50 -24.37 24.97
CA LYS A 9 -25.77 -24.83 25.54
C LYS A 9 -27.00 -24.18 24.89
N PHE A 10 -26.81 -23.27 23.94
CA PHE A 10 -27.90 -22.49 23.36
C PHE A 10 -29.01 -23.36 22.74
N TYR A 11 -28.64 -24.48 22.12
CA TYR A 11 -29.60 -25.41 21.52
C TYR A 11 -30.60 -25.98 22.53
N SER A 12 -30.26 -26.04 23.82
CA SER A 12 -31.11 -26.62 24.87
C SER A 12 -32.02 -25.60 25.56
N TYR A 13 -31.95 -24.32 25.19
CA TYR A 13 -32.81 -23.28 25.77
C TYR A 13 -34.19 -23.28 25.13
N ASP A 14 -35.20 -22.86 25.89
CA ASP A 14 -36.53 -22.58 25.35
C ASP A 14 -36.47 -21.39 24.37
N GLU A 15 -37.39 -21.35 23.39
CA GLU A 15 -37.39 -20.35 22.32
C GLU A 15 -37.40 -18.90 22.84
N GLU A 16 -38.19 -18.62 23.88
CA GLU A 16 -38.23 -17.30 24.53
C GLU A 16 -36.87 -16.90 25.13
N VAL A 17 -36.15 -17.87 25.70
CA VAL A 17 -34.81 -17.65 26.27
C VAL A 17 -33.78 -17.44 25.16
N LYS A 18 -33.88 -18.20 24.06
CA LYS A 18 -33.01 -18.01 22.89
C LYS A 18 -33.16 -16.60 22.32
N ASP A 19 -34.39 -16.14 22.13
CA ASP A 19 -34.68 -14.79 21.65
C ASP A 19 -34.16 -13.71 22.61
N ALA A 20 -34.37 -13.88 23.92
CA ALA A 20 -33.88 -12.93 24.92
C ALA A 20 -32.34 -12.84 24.93
N VAL A 21 -31.65 -13.99 24.92
CA VAL A 21 -30.18 -14.03 24.87
C VAL A 21 -29.66 -13.38 23.59
N TYR A 22 -30.25 -13.73 22.45
CA TYR A 22 -29.89 -13.17 21.16
C TYR A 22 -30.08 -11.65 21.11
N PHE A 23 -31.21 -11.15 21.61
CA PHE A 23 -31.50 -9.72 21.72
C PHE A 23 -30.49 -9.00 22.61
N VAL A 24 -30.19 -9.52 23.80
CA VAL A 24 -29.23 -8.91 24.74
C VAL A 24 -27.83 -8.80 24.12
N LEU A 25 -27.38 -9.84 23.40
CA LEU A 25 -26.08 -9.82 22.72
C LEU A 25 -26.04 -8.75 21.60
N LYS A 26 -27.16 -8.53 20.90
CA LYS A 26 -27.28 -7.53 19.82
C LYS A 26 -27.57 -6.10 20.31
N SER A 27 -28.13 -5.93 21.50
CA SER A 27 -28.51 -4.60 22.02
C SER A 27 -27.53 -4.03 23.04
N SER A 28 -26.54 -4.81 23.49
CA SER A 28 -25.51 -4.31 24.41
C SER A 28 -24.70 -3.16 23.78
N GLU A 29 -24.48 -2.09 24.53
CA GLU A 29 -23.61 -0.96 24.16
C GLU A 29 -22.22 -1.06 24.80
N ARG A 30 -21.89 -2.19 25.43
CA ARG A 30 -20.62 -2.37 26.13
C ARG A 30 -19.44 -2.41 25.15
N GLU A 31 -18.30 -1.87 25.57
CA GLU A 31 -17.05 -1.89 24.79
C GLU A 31 -16.58 -3.33 24.45
N ASP A 32 -16.83 -4.30 25.33
CA ASP A 32 -16.45 -5.71 25.15
C ASP A 32 -17.47 -6.54 24.34
N ARG A 33 -18.54 -5.91 23.84
CA ARG A 33 -19.64 -6.58 23.14
C ARG A 33 -19.16 -7.48 22.01
N GLN A 34 -18.29 -6.98 21.12
CA GLN A 34 -17.85 -7.75 19.95
C GLN A 34 -17.14 -9.06 20.36
N SER A 35 -16.24 -8.98 21.35
CA SER A 35 -15.54 -10.16 21.88
C SER A 35 -16.51 -11.16 22.51
N ASN A 36 -17.48 -10.67 23.29
CA ASN A 36 -18.51 -11.51 23.92
C ASN A 36 -19.41 -12.20 22.88
N VAL A 37 -19.81 -11.49 21.82
CA VAL A 37 -20.58 -12.05 20.70
C VAL A 37 -19.78 -13.13 20.00
N ILE A 38 -18.53 -12.87 19.63
CA ILE A 38 -17.68 -13.87 18.97
C ILE A 38 -17.54 -15.11 19.86
N SER A 39 -17.21 -14.93 21.14
CA SER A 39 -17.06 -16.03 22.11
C SER A 39 -18.35 -16.85 22.24
N PHE A 40 -19.50 -16.20 22.40
CA PHE A 40 -20.79 -16.87 22.46
C PHE A 40 -21.07 -17.68 21.18
N PHE A 41 -20.91 -17.06 20.02
CA PHE A 41 -21.18 -17.73 18.75
C PHE A 41 -20.13 -18.80 18.39
N THR A 42 -18.92 -18.75 18.94
CA THR A 42 -17.97 -19.88 18.90
C THR A 42 -18.54 -21.09 19.62
N GLY A 43 -19.14 -20.89 20.80
CA GLY A 43 -19.86 -21.96 21.49
C GLY A 43 -21.03 -22.52 20.67
N VAL A 44 -21.84 -21.63 20.09
CA VAL A 44 -22.94 -22.03 19.19
C VAL A 44 -22.42 -22.86 18.01
N GLY A 45 -21.31 -22.43 17.38
CA GLY A 45 -20.68 -23.14 16.27
C GLY A 45 -20.20 -24.56 16.63
N ARG A 46 -19.76 -24.80 17.88
CA ARG A 46 -19.38 -26.13 18.38
C ARG A 46 -20.57 -27.06 18.62
N ALA A 47 -21.76 -26.51 18.80
CA ALA A 47 -23.00 -27.25 19.04
C ALA A 47 -23.97 -27.15 17.84
N LEU A 48 -23.47 -26.77 16.67
CA LEU A 48 -24.29 -26.49 15.49
C LEU A 48 -25.05 -27.73 15.00
N ASP A 49 -24.48 -28.92 15.21
CA ASP A 49 -25.08 -30.23 14.89
C ASP A 49 -26.32 -30.56 15.75
N LYS A 50 -26.53 -29.83 16.86
CA LYS A 50 -27.69 -29.97 17.75
C LYS A 50 -28.71 -28.85 17.57
N LEU A 51 -28.33 -27.77 16.90
CA LEU A 51 -29.20 -26.63 16.69
C LEU A 51 -30.21 -26.90 15.56
N ASP A 52 -31.39 -26.29 15.70
CA ASP A 52 -32.43 -26.33 14.67
C ASP A 52 -32.03 -25.50 13.43
N ALA A 53 -32.43 -25.97 12.25
CA ALA A 53 -32.06 -25.35 10.98
C ALA A 53 -32.61 -23.93 10.82
N GLU A 54 -33.76 -23.60 11.41
CA GLU A 54 -34.35 -22.26 11.38
C GLU A 54 -33.46 -21.25 12.12
N TRP A 55 -32.92 -21.63 13.28
CA TRP A 55 -31.98 -20.80 14.03
C TRP A 55 -30.65 -20.62 13.29
N ILE A 56 -30.12 -21.68 12.67
CA ILE A 56 -28.91 -21.58 11.85
C ILE A 56 -29.12 -20.59 10.70
N LYS A 57 -30.27 -20.69 10.02
CA LYS A 57 -30.63 -19.78 8.92
C LYS A 57 -30.76 -18.34 9.41
N ARG A 58 -31.39 -18.12 10.56
CA ARG A 58 -31.52 -16.79 11.19
C ARG A 58 -30.14 -16.20 11.49
N PHE A 59 -29.22 -16.97 12.06
CA PHE A 59 -27.86 -16.50 12.30
C PHE A 59 -27.11 -16.20 11.01
N ALA A 60 -27.22 -17.07 10.00
CA ALA A 60 -26.57 -16.85 8.71
C ALA A 60 -27.06 -15.58 8.02
N SER A 61 -28.37 -15.28 8.02
CA SER A 61 -28.91 -14.04 7.45
C SER A 61 -28.44 -12.78 8.18
N GLU A 62 -28.15 -12.89 9.47
CA GLU A 62 -27.71 -11.75 10.29
C GLU A 62 -26.23 -11.43 10.10
N CYS A 63 -25.47 -12.27 9.40
CA CYS A 63 -24.05 -12.04 9.18
C CYS A 63 -23.75 -10.89 8.23
N ASP A 64 -24.70 -10.54 7.36
CA ASP A 64 -24.59 -9.40 6.48
C ASP A 64 -24.67 -8.07 7.28
N ASP A 65 -25.49 -8.04 8.33
CA ASP A 65 -25.66 -6.86 9.20
C ASP A 65 -24.68 -6.87 10.39
N TYR A 66 -24.29 -8.05 10.87
CA TYR A 66 -23.44 -8.20 12.05
C TYR A 66 -22.41 -9.35 11.92
N PRO A 67 -21.30 -9.11 11.19
CA PRO A 67 -20.26 -10.11 10.91
C PRO A 67 -19.67 -10.88 12.12
N PRO A 68 -19.56 -10.30 13.34
CA PRO A 68 -19.05 -11.02 14.51
C PRO A 68 -19.80 -12.33 14.83
N ILE A 69 -21.08 -12.45 14.44
CA ILE A 69 -21.87 -13.68 14.58
C ILE A 69 -21.24 -14.80 13.77
N CYS A 70 -21.04 -14.59 12.47
CA CYS A 70 -20.46 -15.60 11.59
C CYS A 70 -19.00 -15.88 11.88
N GLU A 71 -18.24 -14.87 12.31
CA GLU A 71 -16.87 -15.11 12.78
C GLU A 71 -16.84 -16.08 13.96
N GLY A 72 -17.72 -15.87 14.95
CA GLY A 72 -17.88 -16.78 16.08
C GLY A 72 -18.26 -18.18 15.62
N ILE A 73 -19.33 -18.32 14.84
CA ILE A 73 -19.80 -19.63 14.33
C ILE A 73 -18.70 -20.36 13.56
N ALA A 74 -18.00 -19.69 12.65
CA ALA A 74 -16.94 -20.28 11.83
C ALA A 74 -15.78 -20.81 12.68
N ARG A 75 -15.40 -20.11 13.76
CA ARG A 75 -14.38 -20.61 14.72
C ARG A 75 -14.85 -21.88 15.44
N GLY A 76 -16.13 -21.97 15.79
CA GLY A 76 -16.69 -23.15 16.46
C GLY A 76 -16.77 -24.37 15.55
N ILE A 77 -17.10 -24.17 14.27
CA ILE A 77 -17.23 -25.25 13.27
C ILE A 77 -15.91 -25.98 13.04
N ALA A 78 -14.75 -25.32 13.21
CA ALA A 78 -13.44 -25.93 13.02
C ALA A 78 -13.22 -27.20 13.87
N GLY A 79 -13.96 -27.36 14.98
CA GLY A 79 -13.91 -28.55 15.84
C GLY A 79 -14.97 -29.62 15.54
N LEU A 80 -15.86 -29.42 14.56
CA LEU A 80 -16.94 -30.36 14.26
C LEU A 80 -16.45 -31.59 13.49
N THR A 81 -16.98 -32.76 13.83
CA THR A 81 -16.68 -34.03 13.16
C THR A 81 -17.62 -34.35 12.01
N SER A 82 -18.82 -33.76 11.95
CA SER A 82 -19.80 -33.90 10.86
C SER A 82 -20.89 -32.84 10.97
N LEU A 83 -21.60 -32.56 9.86
CA LEU A 83 -22.78 -31.71 9.83
C LEU A 83 -23.79 -32.29 8.83
N SER A 84 -25.08 -32.31 9.18
CA SER A 84 -26.13 -32.80 8.28
C SER A 84 -26.38 -31.85 7.11
N HIS A 85 -26.82 -32.37 5.96
CA HIS A 85 -27.06 -31.59 4.74
C HIS A 85 -27.98 -30.37 4.97
N ASP A 86 -29.11 -30.56 5.66
CA ASP A 86 -30.05 -29.47 5.95
C ASP A 86 -29.41 -28.31 6.75
N ARG A 87 -28.43 -28.63 7.61
CA ARG A 87 -27.71 -27.63 8.41
C ARG A 87 -26.63 -26.93 7.60
N VAL A 88 -25.98 -27.66 6.69
CA VAL A 88 -25.07 -27.07 5.70
C VAL A 88 -25.83 -26.04 4.86
N ASP A 89 -26.98 -26.41 4.31
CA ASP A 89 -27.81 -25.52 3.49
C ASP A 89 -28.27 -24.28 4.28
N ALA A 90 -28.71 -24.48 5.53
CA ALA A 90 -29.12 -23.38 6.40
C ALA A 90 -27.96 -22.41 6.68
N LEU A 91 -26.76 -22.94 6.97
CA LEU A 91 -25.59 -22.13 7.28
C LEU A 91 -25.08 -21.35 6.06
N LEU A 92 -25.12 -21.96 4.87
CA LEU A 92 -24.67 -21.35 3.61
C LEU A 92 -25.73 -20.49 2.92
N SER A 93 -26.85 -20.22 3.60
CA SER A 93 -27.94 -19.39 3.06
C SER A 93 -27.48 -17.95 2.76
N SER A 94 -26.54 -17.39 3.53
CA SER A 94 -25.85 -16.13 3.26
C SER A 94 -24.45 -16.34 2.68
N ARG A 95 -24.04 -15.46 1.76
CA ARG A 95 -22.69 -15.47 1.17
C ARG A 95 -21.63 -15.09 2.20
N THR A 96 -21.93 -14.11 3.06
CA THR A 96 -21.02 -13.68 4.13
C THR A 96 -20.73 -14.84 5.08
N SER A 97 -21.77 -15.60 5.45
CA SER A 97 -21.60 -16.82 6.23
C SER A 97 -20.67 -17.83 5.55
N ALA A 98 -20.91 -18.13 4.27
CA ALA A 98 -20.05 -19.04 3.50
C ALA A 98 -18.59 -18.57 3.45
N MET A 99 -18.32 -17.27 3.32
CA MET A 99 -16.97 -16.71 3.37
C MET A 99 -16.30 -16.92 4.73
N PHE A 100 -16.99 -16.61 5.84
CA PHE A 100 -16.45 -16.81 7.18
C PHE A 100 -16.16 -18.28 7.45
N VAL A 101 -17.08 -19.19 7.10
CA VAL A 101 -16.89 -20.64 7.21
C VAL A 101 -15.62 -21.06 6.46
N LEU A 102 -15.48 -20.68 5.19
CA LEU A 102 -14.30 -21.03 4.40
C LEU A 102 -13.00 -20.40 4.89
N SER A 103 -13.07 -19.30 5.65
CA SER A 103 -11.89 -18.67 6.25
C SER A 103 -11.34 -19.41 7.48
N LYS A 104 -12.10 -20.35 8.07
CA LYS A 104 -11.73 -21.06 9.33
C LYS A 104 -11.86 -22.58 9.28
N VAL A 105 -12.66 -23.13 8.37
CA VAL A 105 -12.94 -24.58 8.31
C VAL A 105 -11.68 -25.39 7.96
N ASP A 106 -11.56 -26.57 8.58
CA ASP A 106 -10.53 -27.54 8.25
C ASP A 106 -10.84 -28.22 6.90
N LEU A 107 -10.04 -27.86 5.89
CA LEU A 107 -10.18 -28.36 4.51
C LEU A 107 -9.80 -29.84 4.36
N SER A 108 -9.20 -30.45 5.39
CA SER A 108 -8.79 -31.85 5.38
C SER A 108 -9.86 -32.81 5.93
N ASN A 109 -10.91 -32.28 6.58
CA ASN A 109 -11.95 -33.08 7.21
C ASN A 109 -12.96 -33.64 6.17
N PRO A 110 -13.00 -34.97 5.92
CA PRO A 110 -13.91 -35.56 4.93
C PRO A 110 -15.38 -35.33 5.22
N SER A 111 -15.76 -35.23 6.50
CA SER A 111 -17.15 -35.04 6.91
C SER A 111 -17.66 -33.61 6.73
N LEU A 112 -16.77 -32.66 6.47
CA LEU A 112 -17.12 -31.27 6.13
C LEU A 112 -16.97 -30.99 4.64
N LYS A 113 -16.72 -32.01 3.80
CA LYS A 113 -16.50 -31.85 2.37
C LYS A 113 -17.64 -31.11 1.68
N ASP A 114 -18.88 -31.53 1.91
CA ASP A 114 -20.04 -30.96 1.22
C ASP A 114 -20.29 -29.51 1.65
N LEU A 115 -20.03 -29.18 2.93
CA LEU A 115 -20.03 -27.81 3.44
C LEU A 115 -19.01 -26.94 2.69
N VAL A 116 -17.78 -27.42 2.56
CA VAL A 116 -16.71 -26.68 1.87
C VAL A 116 -17.06 -26.48 0.39
N LEU A 117 -17.46 -27.53 -0.32
CA LEU A 117 -17.79 -27.46 -1.74
C LEU A 117 -19.00 -26.55 -2.01
N GLY A 118 -20.07 -26.67 -1.22
CA GLY A 118 -21.24 -25.81 -1.31
C GLY A 118 -20.90 -24.35 -1.04
N ALA A 119 -20.04 -24.09 -0.04
CA ALA A 119 -19.59 -22.74 0.27
C ALA A 119 -18.78 -22.11 -0.87
N ILE A 120 -17.89 -22.89 -1.52
CA ILE A 120 -17.11 -22.41 -2.68
C ILE A 120 -18.05 -22.00 -3.80
N ASP A 121 -19.03 -22.85 -4.15
CA ASP A 121 -19.97 -22.56 -5.23
C ASP A 121 -20.83 -21.32 -4.94
N ARG A 122 -21.06 -20.99 -3.65
CA ARG A 122 -21.81 -19.83 -3.19
C ARG A 122 -21.03 -18.51 -3.28
N ILE A 123 -19.71 -18.55 -3.13
CA ILE A 123 -18.87 -17.33 -3.00
C ILE A 123 -17.94 -17.08 -4.19
N LYS A 124 -17.90 -17.96 -5.19
CA LYS A 124 -16.97 -17.86 -6.34
C LYS A 124 -17.02 -16.52 -7.09
N ASP A 125 -18.15 -15.82 -7.03
CA ASP A 125 -18.37 -14.53 -7.70
C ASP A 125 -18.12 -13.32 -6.76
N GLU A 126 -17.76 -13.56 -5.50
CA GLU A 126 -17.46 -12.51 -4.54
C GLU A 126 -16.10 -11.86 -4.80
N ARG A 127 -15.97 -10.56 -4.48
CA ARG A 127 -14.75 -9.79 -4.76
C ARG A 127 -13.67 -9.96 -3.69
N ASN A 128 -14.06 -10.04 -2.42
CA ASN A 128 -13.15 -9.93 -1.29
C ASN A 128 -12.94 -11.30 -0.62
N LEU A 129 -12.03 -12.09 -1.17
CA LEU A 129 -11.81 -13.48 -0.74
C LEU A 129 -10.45 -13.70 -0.05
N GLY A 130 -9.80 -12.63 0.43
CA GLY A 130 -8.44 -12.68 0.99
C GLY A 130 -8.27 -13.67 2.15
N GLU A 131 -9.12 -13.61 3.18
CA GLU A 131 -9.05 -14.53 4.33
C GLU A 131 -9.31 -15.99 3.93
N VAL A 132 -10.19 -16.21 2.93
CA VAL A 132 -10.43 -17.53 2.36
C VAL A 132 -9.17 -18.02 1.63
N GLY A 133 -8.55 -17.17 0.80
CA GLY A 133 -7.29 -17.44 0.11
C GLY A 133 -6.18 -17.85 1.08
N ARG A 134 -6.02 -17.10 2.17
CA ARG A 134 -5.05 -17.40 3.23
C ARG A 134 -5.27 -18.78 3.86
N ASN A 135 -6.51 -19.10 4.28
CA ASN A 135 -6.82 -20.41 4.86
C ASN A 135 -6.52 -21.55 3.88
N PHE A 136 -6.94 -21.39 2.62
CA PHE A 136 -6.69 -22.37 1.56
C PHE A 136 -5.22 -22.56 1.28
N GLY A 137 -4.42 -21.49 1.24
CA GLY A 137 -2.98 -21.59 1.00
C GLY A 137 -2.27 -22.34 2.12
N GLN A 138 -2.59 -22.04 3.39
CA GLN A 138 -2.00 -22.70 4.56
C GLN A 138 -2.31 -24.20 4.60
N ASN A 139 -3.54 -24.58 4.21
CA ASN A 139 -4.04 -25.94 4.34
C ASN A 139 -4.05 -26.72 3.01
N PHE A 140 -3.56 -26.15 1.91
CA PHE A 140 -3.69 -26.73 0.56
C PHE A 140 -3.20 -28.19 0.47
N HIS A 141 -2.05 -28.50 1.07
CA HIS A 141 -1.44 -29.83 1.04
C HIS A 141 -2.25 -30.89 1.81
N LYS A 142 -3.07 -30.49 2.78
CA LYS A 142 -3.95 -31.38 3.56
C LYS A 142 -5.37 -31.44 2.99
N ALA A 143 -5.73 -30.49 2.13
CA ALA A 143 -7.07 -30.39 1.60
C ALA A 143 -7.46 -31.63 0.77
N LEU A 144 -8.73 -32.02 0.90
CA LEU A 144 -9.31 -33.10 0.11
C LEU A 144 -9.10 -32.85 -1.40
N LYS A 145 -8.99 -33.93 -2.18
CA LYS A 145 -8.70 -33.83 -3.61
C LYS A 145 -9.75 -32.99 -4.34
N GLU A 146 -11.02 -33.22 -4.06
CA GLU A 146 -12.15 -32.51 -4.67
C GLU A 146 -12.15 -31.01 -4.32
N VAL A 147 -11.72 -30.66 -3.09
CA VAL A 147 -11.56 -29.27 -2.66
C VAL A 147 -10.41 -28.62 -3.43
N ARG A 148 -9.27 -29.31 -3.57
CA ARG A 148 -8.12 -28.81 -4.35
C ARG A 148 -8.47 -28.57 -5.82
N GLU A 149 -9.25 -29.46 -6.43
CA GLU A 149 -9.72 -29.30 -7.81
C GLU A 149 -10.60 -28.05 -7.99
N LYS A 150 -11.37 -27.68 -6.97
CA LYS A 150 -12.21 -26.47 -6.97
C LYS A 150 -11.43 -25.17 -6.70
N VAL A 151 -10.21 -25.23 -6.15
CA VAL A 151 -9.37 -24.04 -5.94
C VAL A 151 -9.13 -23.27 -7.24
N GLY A 152 -9.04 -23.97 -8.37
CA GLY A 152 -8.88 -23.34 -9.69
C GLY A 152 -9.96 -22.31 -10.02
N VAL A 153 -11.20 -22.51 -9.55
CA VAL A 153 -12.30 -21.54 -9.73
C VAL A 153 -12.02 -20.27 -8.94
N LEU A 154 -11.59 -20.41 -7.69
CA LEU A 154 -11.32 -19.27 -6.78
C LEU A 154 -10.05 -18.51 -7.17
N LEU A 155 -9.08 -19.15 -7.81
CA LEU A 155 -7.85 -18.50 -8.28
C LEU A 155 -8.08 -17.45 -9.37
N SER A 156 -9.27 -17.41 -9.99
CA SER A 156 -9.67 -16.32 -10.88
C SER A 156 -9.96 -15.01 -10.13
N ASN A 157 -10.22 -15.08 -8.82
CA ASN A 157 -10.39 -13.92 -7.96
C ASN A 157 -9.02 -13.37 -7.50
N PRO A 158 -8.66 -12.11 -7.78
CA PRO A 158 -7.36 -11.55 -7.42
C PRO A 158 -7.09 -11.51 -5.90
N SER A 159 -8.10 -11.20 -5.08
CA SER A 159 -7.97 -11.12 -3.62
C SER A 159 -7.69 -12.50 -3.02
N PHE A 160 -8.38 -13.55 -3.48
CA PHE A 160 -8.10 -14.94 -3.12
C PHE A 160 -6.69 -15.33 -3.57
N ALA A 161 -6.37 -15.15 -4.85
CA ALA A 161 -5.10 -15.59 -5.43
C ALA A 161 -3.90 -14.92 -4.74
N TYR A 162 -3.99 -13.62 -4.48
CA TYR A 162 -2.95 -12.86 -3.79
C TYR A 162 -2.65 -13.44 -2.40
N GLU A 163 -3.66 -13.62 -1.55
CA GLU A 163 -3.47 -14.14 -0.19
C GLU A 163 -3.15 -15.64 -0.17
N PHE A 164 -3.68 -16.43 -1.11
CA PHE A 164 -3.33 -17.84 -1.29
C PHE A 164 -1.85 -18.01 -1.63
N LEU A 165 -1.35 -17.28 -2.63
CA LEU A 165 0.04 -17.39 -3.09
C LEU A 165 1.05 -16.83 -2.09
N LYS A 166 0.64 -16.01 -1.12
CA LYS A 166 1.52 -15.55 -0.04
C LYS A 166 1.88 -16.64 0.96
N VAL A 167 1.05 -17.67 1.10
CA VAL A 167 1.20 -18.67 2.17
C VAL A 167 1.25 -20.11 1.68
N VAL A 168 0.84 -20.41 0.44
CA VAL A 168 0.90 -21.77 -0.10
C VAL A 168 2.33 -22.28 -0.20
N ASN A 169 2.55 -23.56 0.06
CA ASN A 169 3.82 -24.22 -0.22
C ASN A 169 3.87 -24.66 -1.69
N PHE A 170 4.77 -24.07 -2.48
CA PHE A 170 4.90 -24.31 -3.92
C PHE A 170 5.35 -25.72 -4.30
N SER A 171 5.83 -26.55 -3.36
CA SER A 171 6.09 -27.97 -3.62
C SER A 171 4.81 -28.76 -3.88
N TYR A 172 3.66 -28.26 -3.40
CA TYR A 172 2.36 -28.89 -3.58
C TYR A 172 1.48 -28.18 -4.64
N PHE A 173 1.88 -27.01 -5.14
CA PHE A 173 1.10 -26.20 -6.07
C PHE A 173 1.93 -25.76 -7.28
N SER A 174 1.60 -26.31 -8.46
CA SER A 174 2.34 -26.08 -9.72
C SER A 174 1.78 -24.98 -10.62
N ASP A 175 0.51 -24.60 -10.43
CA ASP A 175 -0.25 -23.81 -11.39
C ASP A 175 -0.06 -22.30 -11.20
N ILE A 176 1.20 -21.87 -11.18
CA ILE A 176 1.61 -20.48 -10.94
C ILE A 176 1.66 -19.62 -12.22
N TYR A 177 1.38 -20.20 -13.38
CA TYR A 177 1.65 -19.55 -14.68
C TYR A 177 0.45 -18.82 -15.28
N ASN A 178 -0.73 -18.89 -14.68
CA ASN A 178 -1.94 -18.28 -15.25
C ASN A 178 -2.31 -16.94 -14.58
N PHE A 179 -1.47 -16.47 -13.65
CA PHE A 179 -1.68 -15.20 -12.96
C PHE A 179 -1.13 -14.00 -13.73
N SER A 180 -1.71 -12.84 -13.44
CA SER A 180 -1.38 -11.50 -13.96
C SER A 180 -1.56 -10.46 -12.84
N GLY A 181 -1.05 -9.25 -13.07
CA GLY A 181 -1.24 -8.14 -12.12
C GLY A 181 -0.48 -8.33 -10.81
N GLU A 182 -0.95 -7.71 -9.74
CA GLU A 182 -0.35 -7.74 -8.39
C GLU A 182 -0.10 -9.16 -7.86
N VAL A 183 -0.84 -10.15 -8.34
CA VAL A 183 -0.64 -11.56 -8.00
C VAL A 183 0.73 -12.07 -8.46
N ASN A 184 1.25 -11.57 -9.60
CA ASN A 184 2.60 -11.91 -10.07
C ASN A 184 3.71 -11.27 -9.22
N GLU A 185 3.42 -10.18 -8.50
CA GLU A 185 4.37 -9.59 -7.55
C GLU A 185 4.68 -10.56 -6.41
N VAL A 186 3.65 -11.22 -5.87
CA VAL A 186 3.82 -12.25 -4.82
C VAL A 186 4.71 -13.41 -5.31
N LEU A 187 4.52 -13.84 -6.57
CA LEU A 187 5.36 -14.88 -7.17
C LEU A 187 6.81 -14.43 -7.34
N GLY A 188 7.03 -13.15 -7.65
CA GLY A 188 8.36 -12.56 -7.72
C GLY A 188 9.04 -12.52 -6.35
N GLU A 189 8.33 -12.12 -5.30
CA GLU A 189 8.85 -12.09 -3.92
C GLU A 189 9.22 -13.50 -3.42
N ARG A 190 8.48 -14.53 -3.86
CA ARG A 190 8.71 -15.92 -3.44
C ARG A 190 9.48 -16.74 -4.49
N ILE A 191 10.21 -16.11 -5.40
CA ILE A 191 10.91 -16.80 -6.51
C ILE A 191 11.94 -17.84 -6.04
N LEU A 192 12.51 -17.68 -4.85
CA LEU A 192 13.48 -18.61 -4.27
C LEU A 192 12.85 -19.94 -3.84
N GLU A 193 11.54 -19.93 -3.54
CA GLU A 193 10.79 -21.12 -3.14
C GLU A 193 10.35 -21.98 -4.34
N LEU A 194 10.48 -21.45 -5.55
CA LEU A 194 10.09 -22.13 -6.77
C LEU A 194 11.14 -23.14 -7.22
N THR A 195 10.71 -24.23 -7.85
CA THR A 195 11.61 -25.14 -8.56
C THR A 195 12.29 -24.45 -9.74
N ASP A 196 13.43 -24.98 -10.21
CA ASP A 196 14.13 -24.42 -11.38
C ASP A 196 13.25 -24.35 -12.63
N PHE A 197 12.38 -25.35 -12.82
CA PHE A 197 11.43 -25.36 -13.91
C PHE A 197 10.40 -24.23 -13.77
N GLN A 198 9.84 -24.04 -12.58
CA GLN A 198 8.93 -22.95 -12.27
C GLN A 198 9.57 -21.58 -12.47
N ARG A 199 10.78 -21.37 -11.96
CA ARG A 199 11.53 -20.11 -12.15
C ARG A 199 11.74 -19.79 -13.62
N ARG A 200 12.26 -20.74 -14.41
CA ARG A 200 12.51 -20.54 -15.84
C ARG A 200 11.23 -20.17 -16.59
N LYS A 201 10.13 -20.89 -16.35
CA LYS A 201 8.85 -20.61 -17.02
C LYS A 201 8.21 -19.30 -16.54
N LEU A 202 8.36 -18.94 -15.27
CA LEU A 202 7.87 -17.67 -14.74
C LEU A 202 8.65 -16.49 -15.33
N LEU A 203 9.98 -16.58 -15.39
CA LEU A 203 10.84 -15.54 -15.97
C LEU A 203 10.74 -15.41 -17.50
N GLN A 204 10.03 -16.29 -18.20
CA GLN A 204 9.69 -16.09 -19.61
C GLN A 204 8.55 -15.08 -19.80
N LYS A 205 7.76 -14.77 -18.76
CA LYS A 205 6.67 -13.80 -18.84
C LYS A 205 7.19 -12.37 -18.86
N SER A 206 6.62 -11.54 -19.72
CA SER A 206 6.76 -10.08 -19.67
C SER A 206 5.66 -9.51 -18.78
N ASP A 207 6.02 -9.20 -17.54
CA ASP A 207 5.07 -8.71 -16.53
C ASP A 207 5.79 -7.78 -15.54
N ARG A 208 5.23 -6.58 -15.37
CA ARG A 208 5.77 -5.53 -14.49
C ARG A 208 5.67 -5.89 -13.01
N TRP A 209 4.60 -6.56 -12.59
CA TRP A 209 4.41 -6.93 -11.20
C TRP A 209 5.37 -8.03 -10.80
N LEU A 210 5.62 -9.00 -11.70
CA LEU A 210 6.69 -9.98 -11.52
C LEU A 210 8.06 -9.31 -11.32
N GLY A 211 8.40 -8.33 -12.17
CA GLY A 211 9.63 -7.55 -12.02
C GLY A 211 9.71 -6.86 -10.66
N ALA A 212 8.62 -6.22 -10.23
CA ALA A 212 8.56 -5.56 -8.93
C ALA A 212 8.78 -6.54 -7.77
N GLY A 213 8.15 -7.72 -7.80
CA GLY A 213 8.33 -8.74 -6.77
C GLY A 213 9.77 -9.27 -6.70
N VAL A 214 10.35 -9.58 -7.86
CA VAL A 214 11.76 -10.03 -7.94
C VAL A 214 12.71 -8.95 -7.42
N GLY A 215 12.45 -7.68 -7.72
CA GLY A 215 13.31 -6.57 -7.28
C GLY A 215 13.38 -6.42 -5.76
N LYS A 216 12.30 -6.75 -5.05
CA LYS A 216 12.25 -6.71 -3.57
C LYS A 216 13.15 -7.76 -2.89
N VAL A 217 13.49 -8.83 -3.59
CA VAL A 217 14.30 -9.95 -3.06
C VAL A 217 15.59 -10.15 -3.85
N PHE A 218 15.98 -9.18 -4.68
CA PHE A 218 17.09 -9.29 -5.62
C PHE A 218 18.42 -9.58 -4.91
N ASP A 219 18.65 -8.89 -3.79
CA ASP A 219 19.85 -9.02 -2.94
C ASP A 219 20.07 -10.45 -2.43
N SER A 220 18.97 -11.17 -2.21
CA SER A 220 18.91 -12.52 -1.66
C SER A 220 19.02 -13.60 -2.75
N LEU A 221 19.01 -13.22 -4.04
CA LEU A 221 19.08 -14.17 -5.13
C LEU A 221 20.51 -14.74 -5.28
N PRO A 222 20.65 -16.04 -5.56
CA PRO A 222 21.94 -16.61 -5.96
C PRO A 222 22.51 -15.91 -7.20
N PHE A 223 23.83 -15.84 -7.30
CA PHE A 223 24.56 -15.18 -8.38
C PHE A 223 24.03 -15.54 -9.79
N GLU A 224 23.86 -16.83 -10.07
CA GLU A 224 23.36 -17.30 -11.36
C GLU A 224 21.95 -16.77 -11.69
N LEU A 225 21.09 -16.64 -10.67
CA LEU A 225 19.73 -16.13 -10.85
C LEU A 225 19.72 -14.60 -11.02
N ARG A 226 20.60 -13.86 -10.31
CA ARG A 226 20.79 -12.42 -10.53
C ARG A 226 21.17 -12.12 -11.98
N LYS A 227 22.11 -12.89 -12.53
CA LYS A 227 22.52 -12.78 -13.94
C LYS A 227 21.36 -12.95 -14.91
N VAL A 228 20.51 -13.97 -14.70
CA VAL A 228 19.30 -14.19 -15.52
C VAL A 228 18.32 -13.02 -15.39
N VAL A 229 18.14 -12.47 -14.18
CA VAL A 229 17.27 -11.32 -13.94
C VAL A 229 17.78 -10.05 -14.62
N VAL A 230 19.08 -9.78 -14.58
CA VAL A 230 19.73 -8.63 -15.25
C VAL A 230 19.68 -8.79 -16.79
N GLU A 231 19.88 -10.01 -17.29
CA GLU A 231 19.70 -10.29 -18.72
C GLU A 231 18.24 -10.06 -19.14
N LYS A 232 17.27 -10.54 -18.36
CA LYS A 232 15.86 -10.29 -18.62
C LYS A 232 15.52 -8.80 -18.57
N PHE A 233 16.02 -8.08 -17.57
CA PHE A 233 15.87 -6.62 -17.45
C PHE A 233 16.28 -5.89 -18.74
N SER A 234 17.37 -6.34 -19.36
CA SER A 234 17.89 -5.71 -20.58
C SER A 234 17.06 -6.02 -21.84
N ASN A 235 16.26 -7.08 -21.81
CA ASN A 235 15.53 -7.60 -22.97
C ASN A 235 14.00 -7.45 -22.86
N ASP A 236 13.47 -7.07 -21.69
CA ASP A 236 12.05 -7.06 -21.39
C ASP A 236 11.64 -5.79 -20.63
N LYS A 237 11.08 -4.82 -21.36
CA LYS A 237 10.74 -3.49 -20.83
C LYS A 237 9.72 -3.55 -19.69
N GLU A 238 8.68 -4.37 -19.78
CA GLU A 238 7.66 -4.41 -18.70
C GLU A 238 8.25 -4.99 -17.43
N PHE A 239 9.01 -6.09 -17.54
CA PHE A 239 9.73 -6.63 -16.39
C PHE A 239 10.72 -5.62 -15.81
N ALA A 240 11.46 -4.91 -16.67
CA ALA A 240 12.44 -3.90 -16.25
C ALA A 240 11.79 -2.73 -15.50
N LEU A 241 10.66 -2.22 -15.98
CA LEU A 241 9.87 -1.17 -15.30
C LEU A 241 9.43 -1.63 -13.91
N GLY A 242 9.10 -2.90 -13.76
CA GLY A 242 8.80 -3.52 -12.48
C GLY A 242 10.01 -3.54 -11.55
N LEU A 243 11.09 -4.16 -12.04
CA LEU A 243 12.31 -4.40 -11.29
C LEU A 243 12.89 -3.08 -10.76
N ILE A 244 13.08 -2.07 -11.60
CA ILE A 244 13.74 -0.81 -11.21
C ILE A 244 12.99 -0.03 -10.11
N ARG A 245 11.67 -0.25 -9.97
CA ARG A 245 10.84 0.44 -8.97
C ARG A 245 11.02 -0.11 -7.56
N SER A 246 11.44 -1.35 -7.43
CA SER A 246 11.61 -2.06 -6.14
C SER A 246 13.04 -2.50 -5.87
N LEU A 247 13.91 -2.50 -6.87
CA LEU A 247 15.31 -2.85 -6.76
C LEU A 247 16.05 -1.86 -5.86
N ASP A 248 16.77 -2.39 -4.86
CA ASP A 248 17.75 -1.62 -4.10
C ASP A 248 19.05 -1.52 -4.91
N LEU A 249 19.32 -0.34 -5.44
CA LEU A 249 20.52 -0.09 -6.25
C LEU A 249 21.82 -0.25 -5.46
N ASN A 250 21.81 -0.12 -4.13
CA ASN A 250 22.98 -0.38 -3.29
C ASN A 250 23.39 -1.87 -3.27
N SER A 251 22.48 -2.77 -3.63
CA SER A 251 22.71 -4.22 -3.58
C SER A 251 23.36 -4.79 -4.84
N LEU A 252 23.48 -4.00 -5.90
CA LEU A 252 24.03 -4.41 -7.19
C LEU A 252 25.57 -4.46 -7.16
N SER A 253 26.16 -5.42 -7.87
CA SER A 253 27.59 -5.34 -8.20
C SER A 253 27.82 -4.25 -9.25
N ASP A 254 29.07 -3.82 -9.42
CA ASP A 254 29.43 -2.80 -10.43
C ASP A 254 29.00 -3.23 -11.84
N GLU A 255 29.18 -4.52 -12.19
CA GLU A 255 28.78 -5.05 -13.49
C GLU A 255 27.26 -5.05 -13.69
N GLU A 256 26.50 -5.40 -12.65
CA GLU A 256 25.04 -5.41 -12.71
C GLU A 256 24.48 -3.98 -12.75
N LEU A 257 25.04 -3.07 -11.96
CA LEU A 257 24.68 -1.66 -11.96
C LEU A 257 24.96 -1.05 -13.34
N GLN A 258 26.12 -1.31 -13.92
CA GLN A 258 26.46 -0.84 -15.26
C GLN A 258 25.50 -1.38 -16.32
N ALA A 259 25.12 -2.67 -16.24
CA ALA A 259 24.16 -3.26 -17.15
C ALA A 259 22.76 -2.62 -17.01
N VAL A 260 22.27 -2.46 -15.78
CA VAL A 260 20.98 -1.83 -15.48
C VAL A 260 20.95 -0.39 -15.98
N VAL A 261 21.95 0.43 -15.63
CA VAL A 261 22.05 1.83 -16.06
C VAL A 261 22.12 1.93 -17.59
N SER A 262 22.96 1.11 -18.23
CA SER A 262 23.11 1.12 -19.69
C SER A 262 21.81 0.75 -20.41
N SER A 263 21.02 -0.16 -19.85
CA SER A 263 19.71 -0.54 -20.38
C SER A 263 18.68 0.57 -20.15
N CYS A 264 18.65 1.19 -18.97
CA CYS A 264 17.77 2.32 -18.68
C CYS A 264 18.02 3.51 -19.62
N LEU A 265 19.28 3.85 -19.90
CA LEU A 265 19.62 4.99 -20.75
C LEU A 265 19.23 4.83 -22.23
N LYS A 266 18.85 3.61 -22.66
CA LYS A 266 18.37 3.36 -24.02
C LYS A 266 16.86 3.58 -24.19
N ASP A 267 16.11 3.72 -23.10
CA ASP A 267 14.65 3.88 -23.11
C ASP A 267 14.21 5.01 -22.17
N SER A 268 13.39 5.92 -22.68
CA SER A 268 12.96 7.13 -21.96
C SER A 268 12.19 6.81 -20.67
N ASP A 269 11.31 5.80 -20.68
CA ASP A 269 10.54 5.43 -19.51
C ASP A 269 11.45 4.81 -18.44
N LEU A 270 12.33 3.88 -18.83
CA LEU A 270 13.29 3.28 -17.91
C LEU A 270 14.26 4.33 -17.34
N SER A 271 14.72 5.28 -18.14
CA SER A 271 15.52 6.44 -17.68
C SER A 271 14.78 7.26 -16.62
N PHE A 272 13.51 7.58 -16.86
CA PHE A 272 12.69 8.28 -15.88
C PHE A 272 12.55 7.48 -14.58
N PHE A 273 12.26 6.18 -14.66
CA PHE A 273 12.11 5.34 -13.46
C PHE A 273 13.42 5.13 -12.70
N LEU A 274 14.56 5.04 -13.41
CA LEU A 274 15.89 5.03 -12.79
C LEU A 274 16.13 6.32 -11.99
N GLY A 275 15.93 7.48 -12.63
CA GLY A 275 16.04 8.78 -11.96
C GLY A 275 15.11 8.86 -10.75
N ASN A 276 13.87 8.40 -10.89
CA ASN A 276 12.90 8.41 -9.81
C ASN A 276 13.31 7.54 -8.63
N SER A 277 13.83 6.34 -8.89
CA SER A 277 14.33 5.44 -7.86
C SER A 277 15.53 6.03 -7.12
N LEU A 278 16.47 6.63 -7.86
CA LEU A 278 17.62 7.35 -7.27
C LEU A 278 17.15 8.51 -6.40
N GLY A 279 16.21 9.32 -6.87
CA GLY A 279 15.73 10.50 -6.15
C GLY A 279 14.95 10.16 -4.88
N ARG A 280 14.07 9.15 -4.93
CA ARG A 280 13.26 8.73 -3.78
C ARG A 280 14.10 8.08 -2.67
N ASN A 281 15.19 7.43 -3.04
CA ASN A 281 16.07 6.72 -2.11
C ASN A 281 17.36 7.48 -1.79
N PHE A 282 17.48 8.74 -2.23
CA PHE A 282 18.74 9.50 -2.18
C PHE A 282 19.45 9.48 -0.81
N PRO A 283 18.77 9.67 0.34
CA PRO A 283 19.45 9.64 1.65
C PRO A 283 20.02 8.26 2.03
N SER A 284 19.47 7.18 1.46
CA SER A 284 19.93 5.81 1.71
C SER A 284 20.92 5.30 0.66
N LEU A 285 21.21 6.08 -0.38
CA LEU A 285 22.23 5.72 -1.37
C LEU A 285 23.62 5.87 -0.77
N ASN A 286 24.55 5.01 -1.15
CA ASN A 286 25.98 5.25 -0.92
C ASN A 286 26.48 6.45 -1.76
N GLU A 287 27.67 6.95 -1.44
CA GLU A 287 28.23 8.15 -2.08
C GLU A 287 28.51 7.98 -3.59
N ASP A 288 28.85 6.77 -4.02
CA ASP A 288 29.06 6.45 -5.43
C ASP A 288 27.75 6.58 -6.22
N LEU A 289 26.64 6.05 -5.68
CA LEU A 289 25.32 6.13 -6.30
C LEU A 289 24.72 7.54 -6.26
N LYS A 290 24.99 8.34 -5.21
CA LYS A 290 24.62 9.76 -5.19
C LYS A 290 25.36 10.52 -6.29
N SER A 291 26.65 10.29 -6.43
CA SER A 291 27.49 10.91 -7.47
C SER A 291 27.06 10.47 -8.87
N LEU A 292 26.71 9.19 -9.04
CA LEU A 292 26.14 8.67 -10.28
C LEU A 292 24.80 9.33 -10.60
N ALA A 293 23.92 9.54 -9.62
CA ALA A 293 22.63 10.21 -9.84
C ALA A 293 22.82 11.64 -10.39
N GLU A 294 23.79 12.39 -9.86
CA GLU A 294 24.17 13.71 -10.36
C GLU A 294 24.66 13.65 -11.80
N GLU A 295 25.63 12.77 -12.05
CA GLU A 295 26.22 12.59 -13.37
C GLU A 295 25.14 12.24 -14.41
N LEU A 296 24.30 11.25 -14.12
CA LEU A 296 23.25 10.81 -15.04
C LEU A 296 22.20 11.91 -15.28
N SER A 297 21.85 12.70 -14.27
CA SER A 297 20.94 13.83 -14.44
C SER A 297 21.49 14.89 -15.41
N SER A 298 22.81 15.09 -15.44
CA SER A 298 23.45 16.02 -16.38
C SER A 298 23.48 15.48 -17.82
N LYS A 299 23.49 14.15 -17.98
CA LYS A 299 23.63 13.46 -19.28
C LYS A 299 22.30 13.09 -19.93
N SER A 300 21.25 12.88 -19.14
CA SER A 300 19.93 12.46 -19.63
C SER A 300 18.82 13.31 -19.03
N VAL A 301 18.05 13.96 -19.91
CA VAL A 301 16.89 14.77 -19.52
C VAL A 301 15.82 13.91 -18.83
N ASP A 302 15.62 12.66 -19.26
CA ASP A 302 14.62 11.78 -18.67
C ASP A 302 15.03 11.29 -17.28
N VAL A 303 16.32 10.99 -17.08
CA VAL A 303 16.85 10.72 -15.74
C VAL A 303 16.71 11.94 -14.84
N ALA A 304 17.05 13.14 -15.33
CA ALA A 304 16.89 14.39 -14.58
C ALA A 304 15.44 14.63 -14.15
N ARG A 305 14.48 14.37 -15.06
CA ARG A 305 13.06 14.49 -14.75
C ARG A 305 12.62 13.47 -13.70
N GLY A 306 13.02 12.21 -13.87
CA GLY A 306 12.80 11.16 -12.89
C GLY A 306 13.33 11.53 -11.51
N LEU A 307 14.57 12.01 -11.47
CA LEU A 307 15.29 12.41 -10.26
C LEU A 307 14.56 13.55 -9.53
N GLY A 308 14.18 14.60 -10.25
CA GLY A 308 13.38 15.69 -9.68
C GLY A 308 12.05 15.22 -9.12
N ASN A 309 11.35 14.31 -9.81
CA ASN A 309 10.13 13.71 -9.30
C ASN A 309 10.39 12.89 -8.02
N GLY A 310 11.51 12.13 -7.97
CA GLY A 310 11.94 11.38 -6.81
C GLY A 310 12.21 12.27 -5.59
N PHE A 311 12.93 13.38 -5.79
CA PHE A 311 13.15 14.39 -4.75
C PHE A 311 11.85 15.04 -4.26
N SER A 312 10.89 15.28 -5.15
CA SER A 312 9.59 15.83 -4.77
C SER A 312 8.83 14.90 -3.81
N ILE A 313 8.91 13.59 -4.04
CA ILE A 313 8.33 12.56 -3.17
C ILE A 313 9.10 12.50 -1.85
N LEU A 314 10.44 12.57 -1.91
CA LEU A 314 11.31 12.56 -0.74
C LEU A 314 10.97 13.67 0.27
N PHE A 315 10.66 14.87 -0.20
CA PHE A 315 10.31 16.01 0.66
C PHE A 315 8.82 16.13 0.99
N THR A 316 7.99 15.19 0.55
CA THR A 316 6.54 15.24 0.80
C THR A 316 6.22 14.72 2.21
N ARG A 317 5.81 15.64 3.10
CA ARG A 317 5.47 15.38 4.52
C ARG A 317 4.47 14.24 4.78
N PHE A 318 3.59 13.97 3.82
CA PHE A 318 2.65 12.85 3.93
C PHE A 318 3.39 11.51 4.05
N PHE A 319 4.55 11.38 3.39
CA PHE A 319 5.38 10.19 3.47
C PHE A 319 6.17 10.11 4.77
N ASP A 320 6.52 11.22 5.43
CA ASP A 320 7.24 11.21 6.72
C ASP A 320 6.48 10.43 7.82
N PHE A 321 5.14 10.42 7.79
CA PHE A 321 4.33 9.65 8.74
C PHE A 321 4.45 8.13 8.52
N TYR A 322 4.69 7.69 7.30
CA TYR A 322 4.73 6.26 6.92
C TYR A 322 6.16 5.73 6.70
N PHE A 323 7.08 6.59 6.30
CA PHE A 323 8.47 6.29 6.00
C PHE A 323 9.31 7.21 6.89
N SER A 324 9.81 6.66 8.00
CA SER A 324 10.72 7.34 8.93
C SER A 324 12.10 7.57 8.29
N ARG A 325 12.16 8.33 7.19
CA ARG A 325 13.39 8.66 6.48
C ARG A 325 13.76 10.11 6.77
N ASP A 326 14.58 10.32 7.79
CA ASP A 326 15.20 11.62 8.02
C ASP A 326 16.19 11.90 6.89
N VAL A 327 15.90 12.91 6.07
CA VAL A 327 16.89 13.46 5.15
C VAL A 327 17.94 14.18 6.00
N SER A 328 19.23 13.91 5.80
CA SER A 328 20.29 14.67 6.48
C SER A 328 20.33 16.11 5.95
N GLU A 329 20.86 17.06 6.72
CA GLU A 329 21.00 18.44 6.20
C GLU A 329 21.95 18.48 4.99
N GLU A 330 22.99 17.64 4.99
CA GLU A 330 23.93 17.49 3.89
C GLU A 330 23.23 17.01 2.60
N ASP A 331 22.43 15.95 2.69
CA ASP A 331 21.68 15.44 1.54
C ASP A 331 20.66 16.46 1.04
N GLU A 332 20.00 17.18 1.94
CA GLU A 332 19.06 18.22 1.56
C GLU A 332 19.73 19.37 0.78
N VAL A 333 20.89 19.83 1.27
CA VAL A 333 21.70 20.84 0.56
C VAL A 333 22.15 20.32 -0.81
N ARG A 334 22.59 19.06 -0.85
CA ARG A 334 23.05 18.41 -2.08
C ARG A 334 21.94 18.30 -3.12
N VAL A 335 20.76 17.79 -2.73
CA VAL A 335 19.56 17.70 -3.57
C VAL A 335 19.17 19.08 -4.12
N MET A 336 19.19 20.11 -3.27
CA MET A 336 18.90 21.48 -3.72
C MET A 336 19.93 22.00 -4.71
N GLN A 337 21.21 21.70 -4.51
CA GLN A 337 22.27 22.11 -5.42
C GLN A 337 22.13 21.41 -6.78
N ILE A 338 21.74 20.14 -6.80
CA ILE A 338 21.43 19.41 -8.04
C ILE A 338 20.26 20.08 -8.78
N ALA A 339 19.18 20.43 -8.07
CA ALA A 339 18.04 21.10 -8.65
C ALA A 339 18.42 22.48 -9.24
N LEU A 340 19.17 23.30 -8.49
CA LEU A 340 19.67 24.60 -8.97
C LEU A 340 20.54 24.47 -10.23
N ASN A 341 21.33 23.41 -10.33
CA ASN A 341 22.22 23.18 -11.47
C ASN A 341 21.51 22.51 -12.67
N ASN A 342 20.29 22.00 -12.49
CA ASN A 342 19.58 21.25 -13.52
C ASN A 342 18.09 21.61 -13.59
N LYS A 343 17.74 22.41 -14.60
CA LYS A 343 16.36 22.88 -14.85
C LYS A 343 15.31 21.76 -14.91
N SER A 344 15.65 20.58 -15.43
CA SER A 344 14.72 19.46 -15.51
C SER A 344 14.44 18.85 -14.14
N VAL A 345 15.48 18.71 -13.30
CA VAL A 345 15.33 18.29 -11.90
C VAL A 345 14.49 19.30 -11.14
N ALA A 346 14.83 20.59 -11.23
CA ALA A 346 14.09 21.67 -10.58
C ALA A 346 12.61 21.66 -10.94
N LYS A 347 12.30 21.59 -12.24
CA LYS A 347 10.93 21.63 -12.74
C LYS A 347 10.08 20.49 -12.19
N GLU A 348 10.59 19.26 -12.20
CA GLU A 348 9.84 18.11 -11.67
C GLU A 348 9.78 18.13 -10.13
N MET A 349 10.82 18.62 -9.46
CA MET A 349 10.79 18.80 -8.01
C MET A 349 9.73 19.82 -7.58
N LEU A 350 9.62 20.94 -8.29
CA LEU A 350 8.70 22.04 -8.00
C LEU A 350 7.26 21.76 -8.39
N ARG A 351 7.00 20.85 -9.34
CA ARG A 351 5.61 20.47 -9.73
C ARG A 351 4.77 19.92 -8.59
N ASN A 352 5.40 19.30 -7.59
CA ASN A 352 4.71 18.79 -6.40
C ASN A 352 4.93 19.68 -5.16
N MET A 353 5.18 20.98 -5.37
CA MET A 353 5.52 21.96 -4.34
C MET A 353 4.58 22.04 -3.14
N ASN A 354 3.29 21.73 -3.35
CA ASN A 354 2.27 21.77 -2.30
C ASN A 354 2.65 20.98 -1.05
N PHE A 355 3.62 20.07 -1.17
CA PHE A 355 4.02 19.16 -0.10
C PHE A 355 5.48 19.28 0.35
N LEU A 356 6.29 20.16 -0.25
CA LEU A 356 7.72 20.25 0.02
C LEU A 356 8.00 20.76 1.45
N ALA A 357 8.42 19.86 2.32
CA ALA A 357 8.84 20.13 3.68
C ALA A 357 10.36 20.28 3.79
N VAL A 358 10.89 21.29 3.13
CA VAL A 358 12.33 21.61 3.15
C VAL A 358 12.69 22.43 4.40
N ARG A 359 13.80 22.14 5.07
CA ARG A 359 14.41 22.93 6.16
C ARG A 359 15.22 24.11 5.63
N ARG A 360 15.99 23.92 4.56
CA ARG A 360 16.77 24.94 3.84
C ARG A 360 15.89 25.83 2.95
N LYS A 361 15.09 26.67 3.61
CA LYS A 361 14.15 27.62 2.98
C LYS A 361 14.86 28.62 2.05
N ASP A 362 16.09 28.99 2.38
CA ASP A 362 16.95 29.85 1.58
C ASP A 362 17.23 29.26 0.19
N LEU A 363 17.58 27.97 0.14
CA LEU A 363 17.85 27.26 -1.11
C LEU A 363 16.57 27.02 -1.92
N LEU A 364 15.47 26.66 -1.26
CA LEU A 364 14.17 26.54 -1.92
C LEU A 364 13.77 27.86 -2.60
N LEU A 365 13.89 28.98 -1.89
CA LEU A 365 13.51 30.27 -2.42
C LEU A 365 14.44 30.72 -3.56
N LYS A 366 15.75 30.43 -3.46
CA LYS A 366 16.68 30.61 -4.58
C LYS A 366 16.23 29.82 -5.82
N LEU A 367 15.82 28.57 -5.64
CA LEU A 367 15.33 27.74 -6.74
C LEU A 367 14.05 28.30 -7.38
N ILE A 368 13.11 28.81 -6.58
CA ILE A 368 11.91 29.49 -7.10
C ILE A 368 12.26 30.74 -7.91
N LEU A 369 13.24 31.52 -7.44
CA LEU A 369 13.68 32.73 -8.15
C LEU A 369 14.31 32.42 -9.51
N GLU A 370 14.95 31.26 -9.67
CA GLU A 370 15.51 30.79 -10.95
C GLU A 370 14.43 30.19 -11.88
N HIS A 371 13.26 29.82 -11.34
CA HIS A 371 12.14 29.22 -12.06
C HIS A 371 10.83 29.96 -11.83
N VAL A 372 10.77 31.19 -12.37
CA VAL A 372 9.67 32.14 -12.15
C VAL A 372 8.28 31.62 -12.51
N GLU A 373 8.19 30.61 -13.39
CA GLU A 373 6.92 29.97 -13.74
C GLU A 373 6.22 29.25 -12.56
N PHE A 374 6.96 29.00 -11.46
CA PHE A 374 6.46 28.33 -10.27
C PHE A 374 6.13 29.29 -9.11
N VAL A 375 6.30 30.60 -9.27
CA VAL A 375 6.14 31.55 -8.16
C VAL A 375 4.71 31.57 -7.63
N ASP A 376 3.70 31.53 -8.51
CA ASP A 376 2.30 31.53 -8.08
C ASP A 376 1.94 30.27 -7.29
N ASP A 377 2.36 29.09 -7.77
CA ASP A 377 2.16 27.81 -7.08
C ASP A 377 2.90 27.79 -5.73
N PHE A 378 4.12 28.34 -5.69
CA PHE A 378 4.90 28.50 -4.47
C PHE A 378 4.18 29.38 -3.44
N LEU A 379 3.73 30.57 -3.84
CA LEU A 379 3.05 31.51 -2.94
C LEU A 379 1.74 30.92 -2.41
N LYS A 380 1.01 30.18 -3.26
CA LYS A 380 -0.20 29.44 -2.87
C LYS A 380 0.11 28.33 -1.87
N ALA A 381 1.16 27.54 -2.10
CA ALA A 381 1.56 26.43 -1.23
C ALA A 381 2.11 26.91 0.12
N VAL A 382 2.91 27.97 0.11
CA VAL A 382 3.48 28.56 1.32
C VAL A 382 2.39 29.14 2.19
N GLY A 383 1.47 29.94 1.64
CA GLY A 383 0.27 30.41 2.35
C GLY A 383 0.58 30.90 3.78
N ARG A 384 0.04 30.19 4.78
CA ARG A 384 0.22 30.49 6.21
C ARG A 384 1.66 30.36 6.74
N ARG A 385 2.53 29.70 5.99
CA ARG A 385 3.93 29.42 6.32
C ARG A 385 4.88 30.49 5.78
N ILE A 386 4.38 31.59 5.20
CA ILE A 386 5.24 32.65 4.65
C ILE A 386 6.18 33.24 5.71
N GLY A 387 5.76 33.23 6.98
CA GLY A 387 6.60 33.63 8.11
C GLY A 387 7.83 32.74 8.38
N GLU A 388 7.90 31.54 7.80
CA GLU A 388 9.07 30.66 7.88
C GLU A 388 10.25 31.18 7.02
N PHE A 389 9.99 32.05 6.04
CA PHE A 389 11.00 32.58 5.12
C PHE A 389 11.52 33.95 5.58
N GLU A 390 12.74 34.31 5.17
CA GLU A 390 13.26 35.66 5.39
C GLU A 390 12.54 36.67 4.50
N VAL A 391 12.12 37.78 5.11
CA VAL A 391 11.27 38.78 4.45
C VAL A 391 11.99 39.35 3.23
N GLU A 392 13.27 39.68 3.37
CA GLU A 392 14.09 40.24 2.29
C GLU A 392 14.17 39.32 1.07
N ASP A 393 14.23 38.01 1.29
CA ASP A 393 14.33 37.06 0.19
C ASP A 393 13.00 36.88 -0.53
N VAL A 394 11.88 36.82 0.20
CA VAL A 394 10.54 36.69 -0.42
C VAL A 394 10.25 37.90 -1.31
N PHE A 395 10.71 39.09 -0.93
CA PHE A 395 10.59 40.31 -1.73
C PHE A 395 11.41 40.32 -3.03
N LYS A 396 12.31 39.36 -3.23
CA LYS A 396 13.00 39.19 -4.53
C LYS A 396 12.07 38.63 -5.61
N LEU A 397 10.92 38.06 -5.25
CA LEU A 397 9.87 37.55 -6.15
C LEU A 397 9.07 38.72 -6.78
N ARG A 398 9.77 39.54 -7.57
CA ARG A 398 9.18 40.72 -8.24
C ARG A 398 8.03 40.31 -9.15
N GLY A 399 7.02 41.20 -9.25
CA GLY A 399 5.80 40.95 -10.05
C GLY A 399 4.69 40.21 -9.30
N HIS A 400 4.94 39.75 -8.07
CA HIS A 400 3.94 39.14 -7.19
C HIS A 400 3.84 39.86 -5.85
N LEU A 401 4.30 41.11 -5.75
CA LEU A 401 4.37 41.85 -4.49
C LEU A 401 2.98 42.07 -3.90
N ARG A 402 1.95 42.22 -4.74
CA ARG A 402 0.55 42.29 -4.26
C ARG A 402 0.09 41.00 -3.57
N VAL A 403 0.43 39.83 -4.11
CA VAL A 403 0.08 38.54 -3.49
C VAL A 403 0.86 38.36 -2.19
N ILE A 404 2.15 38.69 -2.21
CA ILE A 404 3.03 38.64 -1.03
C ILE A 404 2.54 39.58 0.08
N GLY A 405 2.08 40.78 -0.27
CA GLY A 405 1.44 41.74 0.64
C GLY A 405 0.25 41.13 1.36
N ARG A 406 -0.64 40.49 0.60
CA ARG A 406 -1.81 39.82 1.17
C ARG A 406 -1.41 38.72 2.15
N LEU A 407 -0.51 37.83 1.73
CA LEU A 407 -0.03 36.71 2.56
C LEU A 407 0.63 37.20 3.86
N TYR A 408 1.46 38.25 3.80
CA TYR A 408 2.07 38.81 5.00
C TYR A 408 1.06 39.51 5.92
N CYS A 409 0.00 40.11 5.39
CA CYS A 409 -1.06 40.67 6.22
C CYS A 409 -1.84 39.56 6.94
N GLU A 410 -2.27 38.52 6.22
CA GLU A 410 -3.00 37.37 6.77
C GLU A 410 -2.22 36.67 7.90
N ASN A 411 -0.89 36.68 7.81
CA ASN A 411 0.00 36.04 8.78
C ASN A 411 0.69 37.02 9.72
N PHE A 412 0.43 38.33 9.61
CA PHE A 412 1.13 39.35 10.39
C PHE A 412 1.12 39.08 11.90
N PRO A 413 0.00 38.64 12.51
CA PRO A 413 -0.05 38.32 13.95
C PRO A 413 0.79 37.10 14.35
N SER A 414 1.15 36.19 13.46
CA SER A 414 2.00 35.04 13.77
C SER A 414 3.51 35.30 13.55
N LEU A 415 3.86 36.38 12.84
CA LEU A 415 5.25 36.75 12.60
C LEU A 415 5.96 37.19 13.90
N SER A 416 7.28 36.95 13.96
CA SER A 416 8.14 37.49 15.00
C SER A 416 8.20 39.03 14.95
N PRO A 417 8.47 39.73 16.06
CA PRO A 417 8.58 41.20 16.08
C PRO A 417 9.57 41.76 15.05
N GLU A 418 10.69 41.06 14.85
CA GLU A 418 11.68 41.43 13.85
C GLU A 418 11.13 41.35 12.42
N LYS A 419 10.46 40.25 12.06
CA LYS A 419 9.86 40.08 10.73
C LYS A 419 8.71 41.06 10.50
N ARG A 420 7.90 41.38 11.53
CA ARG A 420 6.87 42.43 11.44
C ARG A 420 7.47 43.78 11.09
N ARG A 421 8.56 44.17 11.76
CA ARG A 421 9.26 45.43 11.46
C ARG A 421 9.75 45.47 10.01
N LYS A 422 10.41 44.40 9.55
CA LYS A 422 10.87 44.27 8.15
C LYS A 422 9.70 44.37 7.16
N VAL A 423 8.55 43.74 7.46
CA VAL A 423 7.32 43.86 6.64
C VAL A 423 6.80 45.30 6.60
N LEU A 424 6.76 46.00 7.74
CA LEU A 424 6.32 47.39 7.81
C LEU A 424 7.22 48.33 7.01
N GLU A 425 8.55 48.12 7.03
CA GLU A 425 9.51 48.89 6.23
C GLU A 425 9.26 48.78 4.72
N LYS A 426 8.64 47.68 4.28
CA LYS A 426 8.30 47.43 2.88
C LYS A 426 6.97 48.03 2.42
N LEU A 427 6.17 48.61 3.32
CA LEU A 427 4.91 49.27 2.95
C LEU A 427 5.09 50.53 2.08
N ASN A 428 6.32 51.01 1.90
CA ASN A 428 6.62 52.07 0.94
C ASN A 428 6.50 51.61 -0.53
N ASP A 429 6.50 50.30 -0.79
CA ASP A 429 6.26 49.75 -2.12
C ASP A 429 4.74 49.74 -2.42
N PRO A 430 4.26 50.45 -3.46
CA PRO A 430 2.83 50.60 -3.72
C PRO A 430 2.13 49.27 -4.00
N GLU A 431 2.79 48.33 -4.69
CA GLU A 431 2.19 47.05 -5.08
C GLU A 431 2.04 46.14 -3.85
N PHE A 432 3.08 46.09 -3.02
CA PHE A 432 3.04 45.38 -1.74
C PHE A 432 1.99 45.97 -0.79
N TYR A 433 1.97 47.29 -0.63
CA TYR A 433 1.01 48.00 0.22
C TYR A 433 -0.43 47.70 -0.20
N GLN A 434 -0.73 47.74 -1.51
CA GLN A 434 -2.05 47.40 -2.02
C GLN A 434 -2.46 45.99 -1.62
N GLY A 435 -1.57 45.02 -1.78
CA GLY A 435 -1.79 43.64 -1.34
C GLY A 435 -2.05 43.51 0.16
N PHE A 436 -1.26 44.23 0.96
CA PHE A 436 -1.34 44.20 2.41
C PHE A 436 -2.68 44.76 2.92
N VAL A 437 -3.17 45.86 2.35
CA VAL A 437 -4.46 46.47 2.77
C VAL A 437 -5.66 45.64 2.31
N GLU A 438 -5.55 44.89 1.21
CA GLU A 438 -6.63 44.04 0.69
C GLU A 438 -7.07 42.92 1.65
N CYS A 439 -6.16 42.40 2.46
CA CYS A 439 -6.47 41.36 3.44
C CYS A 439 -7.56 41.78 4.44
N ASN A 440 -7.55 43.05 4.88
CA ASN A 440 -8.52 43.58 5.85
C ASN A 440 -9.95 43.72 5.31
N ARG A 441 -10.18 43.52 4.00
CA ARG A 441 -11.53 43.59 3.41
C ARG A 441 -12.25 42.24 3.39
N LEU A 442 -11.56 41.15 3.72
CA LEU A 442 -12.06 39.78 3.69
C LEU A 442 -12.25 39.16 5.09
N SER A 443 -11.82 39.87 6.13
CA SER A 443 -12.03 39.57 7.56
C SER A 443 -13.05 40.52 8.16
#